data_AF-A0A839JTY5-F1
#
_entry.id   AF-A0A839JTY5-F1
#
_cell.length_a   1.000
_cell.length_b   1.000
_cell.length_c   1.000
_cell.angle_alpha   90.00
_cell.angle_beta   90.00
_cell.angle_gamma   90.00
#
_symmetry.space_group_name_H-M   'P 1'
#
loop_
_entity.id
_entity.type
_entity.pdbx_description
1 polymer ?
#
loop_
_entity_poly.entity_id
_entity_poly.type
_entity_poly.pdbx_seq_one_letter_code
_entity_poly.pdbx_strand_id
1 'polypeptide(L)'
;MKNKAFTLVEILIVVGLFGLLSGIILQTYTTISRISYRIQQEKEIAKEALVLTQVLENLAQTTTIDYSKHPYGDLQASEGMVSELHLKDEKNQGISIKTDGTCFQASELREQKQKENGPSSELELLPVENEEILKTIRNSNCKLILGKNGETITLLDSKKFNISQAQFKIIPFISNQDLQNIYASESQNTDIKELPPAGKPGFWLFITLTSKHYTPSQRSNNVVLPLQTFVSLQGATPSIYSPVKNEKPTD
;
A
#
# COMPACT_ATOMS: atom_id res chain seq x y z
N MET A 1 -57.85 -31.18 -37.18
CA MET A 1 -56.96 -30.65 -36.12
C MET A 1 -57.66 -29.48 -35.46
N LYS A 2 -57.95 -29.57 -34.15
CA LYS A 2 -58.71 -28.55 -33.42
C LYS A 2 -57.71 -27.54 -32.87
N ASN A 3 -57.58 -26.37 -33.51
CA ASN A 3 -56.75 -25.29 -32.98
C ASN A 3 -57.44 -24.77 -31.70
N LYS A 4 -56.93 -25.18 -30.53
CA LYS A 4 -57.37 -24.63 -29.25
C LYS A 4 -56.89 -23.19 -29.19
N ALA A 5 -57.79 -22.24 -29.44
CA ALA A 5 -57.52 -20.83 -29.19
C ALA A 5 -57.37 -20.62 -27.68
N PHE A 6 -56.28 -19.99 -27.26
CA PHE A 6 -56.04 -19.61 -25.88
C PHE A 6 -57.17 -18.70 -25.37
N THR A 7 -57.66 -18.96 -24.17
CA THR A 7 -58.65 -18.07 -23.53
C THR A 7 -57.97 -16.83 -22.98
N LEU A 8 -58.65 -15.68 -23.01
CA LEU A 8 -58.12 -14.39 -22.55
C LEU A 8 -57.59 -14.45 -21.11
N VAL A 9 -58.26 -15.22 -20.24
CA VAL A 9 -57.85 -15.46 -18.85
C VAL A 9 -56.49 -16.16 -18.77
N GLU A 10 -56.27 -17.15 -19.62
CA GLU A 10 -55.05 -17.96 -19.65
C GLU A 10 -53.84 -17.13 -20.09
N ILE A 11 -54.04 -16.20 -21.04
CA ILE A 11 -53.01 -15.23 -21.45
C ILE A 11 -52.66 -14.26 -20.31
N LEU A 12 -53.66 -13.75 -19.58
CA LEU A 12 -53.43 -12.83 -18.45
C LEU A 12 -52.63 -13.48 -17.32
N ILE A 13 -52.91 -14.75 -17.00
CA ILE A 13 -52.17 -15.50 -15.97
C ILE A 13 -50.70 -15.68 -16.39
N VAL A 14 -50.44 -16.03 -17.66
CA VAL A 14 -49.09 -16.21 -18.18
C VAL A 14 -48.30 -14.90 -18.14
N VAL A 15 -48.90 -13.79 -18.58
CA VAL A 15 -48.24 -12.47 -18.55
C VAL A 15 -47.93 -12.03 -17.10
N GLY A 16 -48.86 -12.26 -16.17
CA GLY A 16 -48.64 -11.98 -14.75
C GLY A 16 -47.49 -12.78 -14.14
N LEU A 17 -47.43 -14.09 -14.42
CA LEU A 17 -46.32 -14.95 -13.99
C LEU A 17 -44.99 -14.51 -14.60
N PHE A 18 -44.98 -14.16 -15.89
CA PHE A 18 -43.77 -13.73 -16.59
C PHE A 18 -43.24 -12.41 -16.05
N GLY A 19 -44.13 -11.45 -15.74
CA GLY A 19 -43.74 -10.17 -15.12
C GLY A 19 -43.13 -10.36 -13.73
N LEU A 20 -43.73 -11.24 -12.92
CA LEU A 20 -43.25 -11.54 -11.56
C LEU A 20 -41.88 -12.23 -11.60
N LEU A 21 -41.72 -13.25 -12.45
CA LEU A 21 -40.43 -13.93 -12.68
C LEU A 21 -39.36 -12.98 -13.22
N SER A 22 -39.69 -12.14 -14.20
CA SER A 22 -38.76 -11.17 -14.78
C SER A 22 -38.26 -10.17 -13.73
N GLY A 23 -39.14 -9.68 -12.86
CA GLY A 23 -38.77 -8.78 -11.76
C GLY A 23 -37.75 -9.40 -10.79
N ILE A 24 -37.98 -10.66 -10.37
CA ILE A 24 -37.07 -11.37 -9.46
C ILE A 24 -35.71 -11.61 -10.12
N ILE A 25 -35.69 -11.99 -11.40
CA ILE A 25 -34.44 -12.23 -12.16
C ILE A 25 -33.64 -10.93 -12.29
N LEU A 26 -34.30 -9.80 -12.60
CA LEU A 26 -33.62 -8.51 -12.77
C LEU A 26 -32.96 -8.03 -11.46
N GLN A 27 -33.66 -8.17 -10.34
CA GLN A 27 -33.12 -7.84 -9.01
C GLN A 27 -31.93 -8.73 -8.63
N THR A 28 -32.04 -10.03 -8.93
CA THR A 28 -30.97 -11.00 -8.65
C THR A 28 -29.73 -10.72 -9.52
N TYR A 29 -29.93 -10.44 -10.80
CA TYR A 29 -28.85 -10.13 -11.75
C TYR A 29 -28.10 -8.85 -11.37
N THR A 30 -28.82 -7.78 -11.03
CA THR A 30 -28.20 -6.51 -10.61
C THR A 30 -27.40 -6.67 -9.31
N THR A 31 -27.87 -7.51 -8.38
CA THR A 31 -27.15 -7.82 -7.14
C THR A 31 -25.86 -8.62 -7.42
N ILE A 32 -25.95 -9.68 -8.22
CA ILE A 32 -24.78 -10.50 -8.62
C ILE A 32 -23.76 -9.64 -9.37
N SER A 33 -24.20 -8.79 -10.28
CA SER A 33 -23.34 -7.91 -11.07
C SER A 33 -22.53 -6.95 -10.18
N ARG A 34 -23.17 -6.30 -9.19
CA ARG A 34 -22.48 -5.40 -8.24
C ARG A 34 -21.43 -6.12 -7.39
N ILE A 35 -21.73 -7.33 -6.93
CA ILE A 35 -20.80 -8.16 -6.15
C ILE A 35 -19.63 -8.61 -7.04
N SER A 36 -19.92 -9.06 -8.25
CA SER A 36 -18.91 -9.50 -9.22
C SER A 36 -17.93 -8.37 -9.56
N TYR A 37 -18.43 -7.15 -9.81
CA TYR A 37 -17.61 -5.98 -10.09
C TYR A 37 -16.64 -5.67 -8.95
N ARG A 38 -17.13 -5.67 -7.71
CA ARG A 38 -16.28 -5.47 -6.53
C ARG A 38 -15.18 -6.52 -6.41
N ILE A 39 -15.55 -7.80 -6.59
CA ILE A 39 -14.59 -8.92 -6.54
C ILE A 39 -13.53 -8.77 -7.62
N GLN A 40 -13.90 -8.33 -8.83
CA GLN A 40 -12.94 -8.05 -9.90
C GLN A 40 -11.97 -6.93 -9.53
N GLN A 41 -12.45 -5.83 -8.93
CA GLN A 41 -11.58 -4.75 -8.45
C GLN A 41 -10.62 -5.23 -7.37
N GLU A 42 -11.11 -5.97 -6.38
CA GLU A 42 -10.27 -6.54 -5.31
C GLU A 42 -9.18 -7.46 -5.89
N LYS A 43 -9.53 -8.30 -6.87
CA LYS A 43 -8.57 -9.18 -7.56
C LYS A 43 -7.50 -8.41 -8.34
N GLU A 44 -7.89 -7.38 -9.10
CA GLU A 44 -6.94 -6.56 -9.85
C GLU A 44 -5.98 -5.83 -8.90
N ILE A 45 -6.49 -5.23 -7.83
CA ILE A 45 -5.66 -4.55 -6.81
C ILE A 45 -4.70 -5.54 -6.14
N ALA A 46 -5.18 -6.72 -5.76
CA ALA A 46 -4.34 -7.75 -5.14
C ALA A 46 -3.24 -8.26 -6.08
N LYS A 47 -3.53 -8.40 -7.38
CA LYS A 47 -2.54 -8.80 -8.39
C LYS A 47 -1.41 -7.77 -8.49
N GLU A 48 -1.75 -6.49 -8.55
CA GLU A 48 -0.76 -5.40 -8.64
C GLU A 48 0.07 -5.28 -7.36
N ALA A 49 -0.54 -5.47 -6.19
CA ALA A 49 0.18 -5.54 -4.91
C ALA A 49 1.16 -6.73 -4.84
N LEU A 50 0.78 -7.88 -5.40
CA LEU A 50 1.66 -9.05 -5.48
C LEU A 50 2.85 -8.79 -6.41
N VAL A 51 2.61 -8.23 -7.60
CA VAL A 51 3.68 -7.87 -8.55
C VAL A 51 4.64 -6.86 -7.91
N LEU A 52 4.13 -5.84 -7.21
CA LEU A 52 4.96 -4.90 -6.46
C LEU A 52 5.86 -5.61 -5.45
N THR A 53 5.29 -6.52 -4.66
CA THR A 53 6.06 -7.25 -3.63
C THR A 53 7.20 -8.04 -4.26
N GLN A 54 6.96 -8.73 -5.37
CA GLN A 54 8.00 -9.47 -6.11
C GLN A 54 9.09 -8.53 -6.65
N VAL A 55 8.72 -7.37 -7.17
CA VAL A 55 9.70 -6.38 -7.65
C VAL A 55 10.56 -5.87 -6.49
N LEU A 56 9.97 -5.58 -5.33
CA LEU A 56 10.70 -5.15 -4.14
C LEU A 56 11.61 -6.25 -3.59
N GLU A 57 11.17 -7.51 -3.58
CA GLU A 57 12.00 -8.66 -3.17
C GLU A 57 13.20 -8.86 -4.11
N ASN A 58 12.99 -8.74 -5.42
CA ASN A 58 14.07 -8.84 -6.41
C ASN A 58 15.07 -7.68 -6.25
N LEU A 59 14.57 -6.47 -5.99
CA LEU A 59 15.42 -5.32 -5.71
C LEU A 59 16.25 -5.54 -4.42
N ALA A 60 15.62 -6.11 -3.39
CA ALA A 60 16.24 -6.34 -2.09
C ALA A 60 17.44 -7.29 -2.13
N GLN A 61 17.49 -8.19 -3.11
CA GLN A 61 18.61 -9.13 -3.28
C GLN A 61 19.93 -8.45 -3.62
N THR A 62 19.88 -7.25 -4.21
CA THR A 62 21.08 -6.54 -4.71
C THR A 62 21.26 -5.16 -4.07
N THR A 63 20.49 -4.85 -3.04
CA THR A 63 20.47 -3.52 -2.43
C THR A 63 20.61 -3.55 -0.91
N THR A 64 21.02 -2.42 -0.35
CA THR A 64 21.06 -2.11 1.09
C THR A 64 20.53 -0.70 1.33
N ILE A 65 20.27 -0.33 2.58
CA ILE A 65 19.84 1.02 2.96
C ILE A 65 20.98 2.02 2.74
N ASP A 66 20.67 3.17 2.14
CA ASP A 66 21.61 4.29 2.12
C ASP A 66 21.48 5.16 3.38
N TYR A 67 22.12 4.74 4.47
CA TYR A 67 22.10 5.48 5.74
C TYR A 67 22.70 6.89 5.64
N SER A 68 23.49 7.20 4.60
CA SER A 68 24.00 8.58 4.40
C SER A 68 22.90 9.57 4.01
N LYS A 69 21.76 9.06 3.52
CA LYS A 69 20.55 9.84 3.20
C LYS A 69 19.51 9.81 4.31
N HIS A 70 19.75 9.01 5.37
CA HIS A 70 18.86 8.85 6.51
C HIS A 70 19.64 9.03 7.81
N PRO A 71 19.86 10.29 8.25
CA PRO A 71 20.58 10.56 9.48
C PRO A 71 19.96 9.80 10.67
N TYR A 72 20.82 9.20 11.52
CA TYR A 72 20.37 8.39 12.65
C TYR A 72 19.39 9.15 13.57
N GLY A 73 19.65 10.42 13.86
CA GLY A 73 18.78 11.24 14.71
C GLY A 73 17.36 11.40 14.13
N ASP A 74 17.25 11.55 12.81
CA ASP A 74 15.96 11.68 12.13
C ASP A 74 15.20 10.35 12.15
N LEU A 75 15.90 9.23 11.91
CA LEU A 75 15.31 7.89 12.01
C LEU A 75 14.90 7.57 13.44
N GLN A 76 15.67 7.96 14.45
CA GLN A 76 15.31 7.73 15.85
C GLN A 76 14.07 8.55 16.23
N ALA A 77 14.01 9.83 15.86
CA ALA A 77 12.89 10.72 16.15
C ALA A 77 11.59 10.30 15.44
N SER A 78 11.70 9.71 14.25
CA SER A 78 10.55 9.25 13.44
C SER A 78 10.21 7.76 13.64
N GLU A 79 10.87 7.07 14.56
CA GLU A 79 10.79 5.60 14.71
C GLU A 79 11.05 4.83 13.40
N GLY A 80 11.92 5.38 12.57
CA GLY A 80 12.36 4.84 11.28
C GLY A 80 11.44 5.16 10.10
N MET A 81 10.41 6.00 10.30
CA MET A 81 9.41 6.31 9.28
C MET A 81 9.90 7.39 8.32
N VAL A 82 9.91 7.09 7.03
CA VAL A 82 10.29 8.00 5.95
C VAL A 82 9.30 7.94 4.80
N SER A 83 9.16 9.04 4.04
CA SER A 83 8.30 9.12 2.85
C SER A 83 9.02 8.76 1.54
N GLU A 84 10.35 8.83 1.53
CA GLU A 84 11.21 8.40 0.43
C GLU A 84 12.28 7.45 0.97
N LEU A 85 12.33 6.24 0.41
CA LEU A 85 13.30 5.22 0.75
C LEU A 85 14.51 5.33 -0.17
N HIS A 86 15.67 5.69 0.39
CA HIS A 86 16.94 5.63 -0.32
C HIS A 86 17.69 4.31 -0.06
N LEU A 87 18.09 3.66 -1.14
CA LEU A 87 18.86 2.41 -1.17
C LEU A 87 20.15 2.59 -1.98
N LYS A 88 21.11 1.70 -1.77
CA LYS A 88 22.32 1.55 -2.58
C LYS A 88 22.37 0.15 -3.15
N ASP A 89 22.74 0.01 -4.42
CA ASP A 89 23.05 -1.29 -4.98
C ASP A 89 24.50 -1.74 -4.71
N GLU A 90 24.85 -2.94 -5.15
CA GLU A 90 26.21 -3.51 -5.01
C GLU A 90 27.32 -2.63 -5.61
N LYS A 91 26.99 -1.73 -6.54
CA LYS A 91 27.93 -0.78 -7.17
C LYS A 91 27.89 0.59 -6.48
N ASN A 92 27.26 0.69 -5.31
CA ASN A 92 26.99 1.93 -4.58
C ASN A 92 26.17 2.96 -5.39
N GLN A 93 25.41 2.53 -6.40
CA GLN A 93 24.52 3.43 -7.13
C GLN A 93 23.25 3.67 -6.30
N GLY A 94 22.86 4.94 -6.21
CA GLY A 94 21.68 5.36 -5.47
C GLY A 94 20.39 4.94 -6.17
N ILE A 95 19.49 4.36 -5.39
CA ILE A 95 18.12 4.01 -5.80
C ILE A 95 17.18 4.71 -4.83
N SER A 96 16.10 5.30 -5.32
CA SER A 96 15.05 5.82 -4.44
C SER A 96 13.68 5.26 -4.78
N ILE A 97 12.86 5.04 -3.76
CA ILE A 97 11.46 4.64 -3.91
C ILE A 97 10.60 5.65 -3.16
N LYS A 98 9.65 6.24 -3.85
CA LYS A 98 8.69 7.18 -3.26
C LYS A 98 7.39 7.20 -4.04
N THR A 99 6.40 7.85 -3.46
CA THR A 99 5.24 8.28 -4.23
C THR A 99 5.47 9.62 -4.92
N ASP A 100 4.89 9.77 -6.11
CA ASP A 100 4.90 11.00 -6.90
C ASP A 100 3.47 11.39 -7.32
N GLY A 101 3.24 12.68 -7.55
CA GLY A 101 1.91 13.25 -7.84
C GLY A 101 1.11 13.66 -6.59
N THR A 102 -0.19 13.86 -6.76
CA THR A 102 -1.12 14.24 -5.68
C THR A 102 -1.63 12.98 -4.99
N CYS A 103 -1.04 12.66 -3.84
CA CYS A 103 -1.38 11.48 -3.04
C CYS A 103 -2.25 11.85 -1.84
N PHE A 104 -3.25 11.01 -1.57
CA PHE A 104 -4.07 11.11 -0.36
C PHE A 104 -3.37 10.38 0.79
N GLN A 105 -3.67 10.73 2.04
CA GLN A 105 -3.16 10.06 3.24
C GLN A 105 -4.05 8.90 3.65
N ALA A 106 -3.47 7.82 4.14
CA ALA A 106 -4.25 6.70 4.67
C ALA A 106 -5.15 7.09 5.86
N SER A 107 -4.81 8.16 6.60
CA SER A 107 -5.66 8.74 7.66
C SER A 107 -6.98 9.30 7.14
N GLU A 108 -6.99 9.91 5.94
CA GLU A 108 -8.19 10.49 5.33
C GLU A 108 -9.27 9.43 5.09
N LEU A 109 -8.87 8.18 4.78
CA LEU A 109 -9.80 7.05 4.68
C LEU A 109 -10.42 6.64 6.03
N ARG A 110 -9.67 6.81 7.13
CA ARG A 110 -10.17 6.51 8.48
C ARG A 110 -11.15 7.60 8.94
N GLU A 111 -10.84 8.86 8.67
CA GLU A 111 -11.70 10.00 8.95
C GLU A 111 -13.05 9.88 8.22
N GLN A 112 -13.05 9.40 6.97
CA GLN A 112 -14.28 9.08 6.24
C GLN A 112 -15.12 8.01 6.94
N LYS A 113 -14.51 6.91 7.39
CA LYS A 113 -15.23 5.80 8.05
C LYS A 113 -15.73 6.12 9.46
N GLN A 114 -15.07 7.02 10.18
CA GLN A 114 -15.48 7.38 11.55
C GLN A 114 -16.77 8.23 11.55
N LYS A 115 -16.99 9.07 10.54
CA LYS A 115 -18.24 9.83 10.41
C LYS A 115 -19.44 8.99 9.98
N GLU A 116 -19.22 7.81 9.39
CA GLU A 116 -20.30 6.83 9.12
C GLU A 116 -20.79 6.11 10.40
N ASN A 117 -20.00 6.06 11.49
CA ASN A 117 -20.28 5.25 12.68
C ASN A 117 -20.44 6.05 13.99
N GLY A 118 -20.64 7.38 13.91
CA GLY A 118 -20.94 8.20 15.09
C GLY A 118 -22.27 7.79 15.75
N PRO A 119 -22.47 8.02 17.06
CA PRO A 119 -23.67 7.59 17.76
C PRO A 119 -24.90 8.26 17.12
N SER A 120 -25.78 7.43 16.56
CA SER A 120 -27.05 7.87 15.97
C SER A 120 -27.92 8.46 17.06
N SER A 121 -27.84 9.78 17.21
CA SER A 121 -28.92 10.56 17.79
C SER A 121 -30.07 10.51 16.78
N GLU A 122 -31.25 10.16 17.27
CA GLU A 122 -32.51 10.08 16.55
C GLU A 122 -32.69 11.15 15.46
N LEU A 123 -33.30 10.71 14.36
CA LEU A 123 -33.83 11.49 13.23
C LEU A 123 -32.85 11.75 12.07
N GLU A 124 -33.09 10.99 10.98
CA GLU A 124 -32.71 11.21 9.58
C GLU A 124 -31.54 12.15 9.30
N LEU A 125 -30.42 11.62 8.82
CA LEU A 125 -29.63 12.20 7.72
C LEU A 125 -28.60 11.16 7.24
N LEU A 126 -28.45 11.08 5.92
CA LEU A 126 -27.52 10.23 5.17
C LEU A 126 -26.10 10.27 5.78
N PRO A 127 -25.26 9.22 5.59
CA PRO A 127 -23.85 9.30 5.96
C PRO A 127 -23.27 10.57 5.34
N VAL A 128 -22.85 11.52 6.18
CA VAL A 128 -22.27 12.78 5.70
C VAL A 128 -20.87 12.49 5.22
N GLU A 129 -20.78 11.99 3.99
CA GLU A 129 -19.53 11.81 3.28
C GLU A 129 -18.82 13.17 3.18
N ASN A 130 -17.54 13.22 3.51
CA ASN A 130 -16.78 14.44 3.28
C ASN A 130 -16.41 14.51 1.79
N GLU A 131 -17.23 15.22 1.01
CA GLU A 131 -17.04 15.39 -0.43
C GLU A 131 -15.66 15.97 -0.81
N GLU A 132 -15.04 16.78 0.07
CA GLU A 132 -13.71 17.32 -0.17
C GLU A 132 -12.65 16.21 -0.11
N ILE A 133 -12.68 15.37 0.92
CA ILE A 133 -11.78 14.21 1.05
C ILE A 133 -12.04 13.19 -0.08
N LEU A 134 -13.30 12.95 -0.45
CA LEU A 134 -13.61 12.04 -1.57
C LEU A 134 -13.08 12.56 -2.89
N LYS A 135 -13.15 13.87 -3.14
CA LYS A 135 -12.53 14.51 -4.32
C LYS A 135 -11.02 14.32 -4.30
N THR A 136 -10.36 14.53 -3.16
CA THR A 136 -8.91 14.28 -3.02
C THR A 136 -8.54 12.83 -3.35
N ILE A 137 -9.30 11.85 -2.82
CA ILE A 137 -9.04 10.43 -3.09
C ILE A 137 -9.28 10.08 -4.57
N ARG A 138 -10.42 10.50 -5.15
CA ARG A 138 -10.81 10.16 -6.53
C ARG A 138 -9.95 10.85 -7.58
N ASN A 139 -9.50 12.08 -7.30
CA ASN A 139 -8.66 12.87 -8.20
C ASN A 139 -7.16 12.61 -8.01
N SER A 140 -6.79 11.73 -7.07
CA SER A 140 -5.41 11.30 -6.89
C SER A 140 -4.85 10.72 -8.19
N ASN A 141 -3.75 11.31 -8.66
CA ASN A 141 -2.90 10.79 -9.73
C ASN A 141 -1.60 10.17 -9.19
N CYS A 142 -1.60 9.82 -7.89
CA CYS A 142 -0.46 9.28 -7.17
C CYS A 142 0.12 8.04 -7.87
N LYS A 143 1.44 7.93 -7.90
CA LYS A 143 2.16 6.77 -8.43
C LYS A 143 3.25 6.36 -7.47
N LEU A 144 3.51 5.06 -7.35
CA LEU A 144 4.72 4.59 -6.68
C LEU A 144 5.81 4.47 -7.74
N ILE A 145 6.93 5.17 -7.54
CA ILE A 145 8.03 5.22 -8.50
C ILE A 145 9.34 4.75 -7.88
N LEU A 146 10.20 4.19 -8.73
CA LEU A 146 11.58 3.84 -8.45
C LEU A 146 12.49 4.69 -9.32
N GLY A 147 13.34 5.50 -8.69
CA GLY A 147 14.41 6.23 -9.35
C GLY A 147 15.71 5.43 -9.33
N LYS A 148 16.33 5.21 -10.49
CA LYS A 148 17.67 4.61 -10.60
C LYS A 148 18.38 5.20 -11.81
N ASN A 149 19.63 5.64 -11.65
CA ASN A 149 20.49 6.14 -12.74
C ASN A 149 19.86 7.25 -13.61
N GLY A 150 19.07 8.13 -13.00
CA GLY A 150 18.36 9.21 -13.71
C GLY A 150 17.10 8.76 -14.46
N GLU A 151 16.81 7.46 -14.48
CA GLU A 151 15.57 6.91 -14.99
C GLU A 151 14.55 6.76 -13.85
N THR A 152 13.27 6.92 -14.21
CA THR A 152 12.14 6.73 -13.29
C THR A 152 11.27 5.60 -13.81
N ILE A 153 11.11 4.56 -13.01
CA ILE A 153 10.29 3.39 -13.30
C ILE A 153 9.03 3.47 -12.44
N THR A 154 7.85 3.34 -13.04
CA THR A 154 6.59 3.27 -12.29
C THR A 154 6.39 1.86 -11.76
N LEU A 155 6.32 1.71 -10.44
CA LEU A 155 6.06 0.44 -9.75
C LEU A 155 4.56 0.17 -9.58
N LEU A 156 3.78 1.22 -9.27
CA LEU A 156 2.33 1.18 -9.23
C LEU A 156 1.76 2.44 -9.88
N ASP A 157 0.74 2.27 -10.73
CA ASP A 157 0.09 3.35 -11.48
C ASP A 157 -1.38 3.52 -11.05
N SER A 158 -1.84 4.76 -10.87
CA SER A 158 -3.20 5.09 -10.41
C SER A 158 -4.29 5.03 -11.49
N LYS A 159 -4.02 4.33 -12.59
CA LYS A 159 -4.98 4.16 -13.71
C LYS A 159 -6.22 3.38 -13.30
N LYS A 160 -6.06 2.30 -12.52
CA LYS A 160 -7.14 1.37 -12.16
C LYS A 160 -7.62 1.50 -10.71
N PHE A 161 -6.81 2.10 -9.85
CA PHE A 161 -7.05 2.26 -8.41
C PHE A 161 -6.41 3.57 -7.95
N ASN A 162 -6.82 4.07 -6.79
CA ASN A 162 -6.12 5.20 -6.16
C ASN A 162 -5.08 4.67 -5.17
N ILE A 163 -4.01 5.43 -5.02
CA ILE A 163 -2.85 5.07 -4.22
C ILE A 163 -2.65 6.14 -3.15
N SER A 164 -2.49 5.73 -1.89
CA SER A 164 -2.12 6.65 -0.81
C SER A 164 -0.64 7.03 -0.91
N GLN A 165 -0.25 8.08 -0.20
CA GLN A 165 1.17 8.33 0.03
C GLN A 165 1.81 7.09 0.68
N ALA A 166 2.96 6.68 0.15
CA ALA A 166 3.72 5.57 0.71
C ALA A 166 4.50 6.03 1.93
N GLN A 167 4.60 5.15 2.92
CA GLN A 167 5.49 5.32 4.05
C GLN A 167 6.37 4.08 4.17
N PHE A 168 7.63 4.29 4.55
CA PHE A 168 8.60 3.25 4.73
C PHE A 168 9.10 3.27 6.15
N LYS A 169 9.21 2.11 6.81
CA LYS A 169 9.89 1.98 8.11
C LYS A 169 11.19 1.25 7.94
N ILE A 170 12.30 1.96 8.04
CA ILE A 170 13.66 1.40 7.93
C ILE A 170 14.04 0.71 9.24
N ILE A 171 14.61 -0.49 9.16
CA ILE A 171 15.12 -1.22 10.34
C ILE A 171 16.41 -1.97 9.94
N PRO A 172 17.50 -1.91 10.72
CA PRO A 172 17.69 -1.05 11.91
C PRO A 172 17.86 0.43 11.52
N PHE A 173 17.82 1.34 12.51
CA PHE A 173 17.94 2.78 12.26
C PHE A 173 19.39 3.25 12.04
N ILE A 174 20.36 2.35 12.20
CA ILE A 174 21.80 2.62 12.09
C ILE A 174 22.48 1.50 11.31
N SER A 175 23.54 1.82 10.57
CA SER A 175 24.32 0.83 9.86
C SER A 175 25.14 -0.05 10.83
N ASN A 176 25.41 -1.30 10.46
CA ASN A 176 26.29 -2.16 11.26
C ASN A 176 27.73 -1.62 11.31
N GLN A 177 28.17 -0.85 10.32
CA GLN A 177 29.50 -0.25 10.31
C GLN A 177 29.61 0.88 11.35
N ASP A 178 28.59 1.74 11.43
CA ASP A 178 28.55 2.81 12.40
C ASP A 178 28.39 2.25 13.82
N LEU A 179 27.57 1.20 13.98
CA LEU A 179 27.50 0.43 15.22
C LEU A 179 28.87 -0.13 15.64
N GLN A 180 29.64 -0.73 14.73
CA GLN A 180 30.99 -1.22 15.03
C GLN A 180 31.93 -0.10 15.47
N ASN A 181 31.89 1.05 14.82
CA ASN A 181 32.70 2.21 15.20
C ASN A 181 32.34 2.68 16.62
N ILE A 182 31.05 2.70 16.96
CA ILE A 182 30.57 2.99 18.31
C ILE A 182 31.11 1.94 19.30
N TYR A 183 30.93 0.64 19.04
CA TYR A 183 31.48 -0.43 19.88
C TYR A 183 32.99 -0.34 20.08
N ALA A 184 33.75 -0.01 19.02
CA ALA A 184 35.20 0.17 19.10
C ALA A 184 35.57 1.38 19.98
N SER A 185 34.83 2.49 19.89
CA SER A 185 35.05 3.68 20.70
C SER A 185 34.58 3.52 22.17
N GLU A 186 33.49 2.79 22.40
CA GLU A 186 32.89 2.55 23.71
C GLU A 186 33.51 1.36 24.46
N SER A 187 34.37 0.56 23.81
CA SER A 187 35.21 -0.42 24.51
C SER A 187 36.15 0.19 25.58
N GLN A 188 36.16 1.52 25.71
CA GLN A 188 36.80 2.30 26.78
C GLN A 188 35.83 2.79 27.88
N ASN A 189 34.51 2.61 27.78
CA ASN A 189 33.53 3.07 28.79
C ASN A 189 32.31 2.13 28.91
N THR A 190 32.06 1.62 30.11
CA THR A 190 31.28 0.38 30.41
C THR A 190 29.75 0.47 30.41
N ASP A 191 29.11 1.43 29.74
CA ASP A 191 27.63 1.55 29.74
C ASP A 191 26.98 1.05 28.42
N ILE A 192 26.99 -0.28 28.23
CA ILE A 192 26.48 -0.98 27.02
C ILE A 192 24.93 -1.08 26.97
N LYS A 193 24.19 -0.35 27.82
CA LYS A 193 22.74 -0.60 28.04
C LYS A 193 21.78 0.08 27.07
N GLU A 194 22.22 1.00 26.21
CA GLU A 194 21.33 1.75 25.29
C GLU A 194 21.73 1.66 23.81
N LEU A 195 22.48 0.64 23.40
CA LEU A 195 22.87 0.49 21.99
C LEU A 195 21.75 -0.14 21.17
N PRO A 196 21.42 0.40 19.98
CA PRO A 196 20.41 -0.16 19.11
C PRO A 196 20.84 -1.53 18.57
N PRO A 197 19.90 -2.49 18.42
CA PRO A 197 20.24 -3.86 18.02
C PRO A 197 20.81 -3.88 16.60
N ALA A 198 21.98 -4.50 16.44
CA ALA A 198 22.53 -4.87 15.15
C ALA A 198 21.58 -5.85 14.45
N GLY A 199 21.40 -5.70 13.15
CA GLY A 199 20.44 -6.49 12.41
C GLY A 199 20.68 -6.48 10.91
N LYS A 200 20.12 -7.47 10.22
CA LYS A 200 20.06 -7.45 8.76
C LYS A 200 19.13 -6.29 8.35
N PRO A 201 19.59 -5.37 7.50
CA PRO A 201 18.78 -4.23 7.09
C PRO A 201 17.55 -4.69 6.32
N GLY A 202 16.48 -3.91 6.44
CA GLY A 202 15.21 -4.13 5.80
C GLY A 202 14.31 -2.93 5.97
N PHE A 203 13.15 -2.99 5.35
CA PHE A 203 12.14 -1.96 5.52
C PHE A 203 10.74 -2.56 5.43
N TRP A 204 9.80 -1.92 6.13
CA TRP A 204 8.38 -2.09 5.86
C TRP A 204 7.93 -1.05 4.84
N LEU A 205 7.03 -1.45 3.94
CA LEU A 205 6.25 -0.54 3.10
C LEU A 205 4.81 -0.52 3.60
N PHE A 206 4.27 0.67 3.81
CA PHE A 206 2.88 0.94 4.12
C PHE A 206 2.26 1.78 3.01
N ILE A 207 1.24 1.23 2.34
CA ILE A 207 0.48 1.93 1.31
C ILE A 207 -0.95 1.43 1.31
N THR A 208 -1.91 2.28 0.97
CA THR A 208 -3.32 1.89 0.87
C THR A 208 -3.79 2.06 -0.56
N LEU A 209 -4.39 1.00 -1.11
CA LEU A 209 -4.96 0.99 -2.45
C LEU A 209 -6.49 1.02 -2.34
N THR A 210 -7.16 1.86 -3.13
CA THR A 210 -8.63 1.94 -3.15
C THR A 210 -9.18 1.86 -4.56
N SER A 211 -10.44 1.50 -4.72
CA SER A 211 -11.07 1.55 -6.05
C SER A 211 -10.99 2.96 -6.65
N LYS A 212 -10.91 3.05 -7.99
CA LYS A 212 -10.80 4.37 -8.65
C LYS A 212 -11.97 5.30 -8.31
N HIS A 213 -13.17 4.73 -8.20
CA HIS A 213 -14.40 5.44 -7.88
C HIS A 213 -14.79 5.28 -6.41
N TYR A 214 -13.79 5.26 -5.51
CA TYR A 214 -14.01 5.05 -4.08
C TYR A 214 -15.18 5.88 -3.55
N THR A 215 -16.17 5.18 -3.00
CA THR A 215 -17.41 5.75 -2.49
C THR A 215 -17.86 4.87 -1.31
N PRO A 216 -17.69 5.33 -0.06
CA PRO A 216 -17.99 4.55 1.15
C PRO A 216 -19.43 4.03 1.18
N SER A 217 -20.40 4.88 0.83
CA SER A 217 -21.84 4.55 0.79
C SER A 217 -22.21 3.49 -0.25
N GLN A 218 -21.39 3.30 -1.29
CA GLN A 218 -21.65 2.32 -2.34
C GLN A 218 -20.81 1.06 -2.13
N ARG A 219 -21.46 -0.02 -1.68
CA ARG A 219 -20.80 -1.30 -1.38
C ARG A 219 -19.90 -1.84 -2.51
N SER A 220 -20.25 -1.58 -3.77
CA SER A 220 -19.46 -2.01 -4.95
C SER A 220 -18.17 -1.23 -5.13
N ASN A 221 -18.10 0.01 -4.62
CA ASN A 221 -16.99 0.93 -4.78
C ASN A 221 -16.20 1.15 -3.48
N ASN A 222 -16.67 0.64 -2.34
CA ASN A 222 -15.97 0.67 -1.06
C ASN A 222 -14.91 -0.46 -0.95
N VAL A 223 -13.96 -0.48 -1.88
CA VAL A 223 -12.80 -1.37 -1.84
C VAL A 223 -11.60 -0.59 -1.31
N VAL A 224 -11.03 -1.07 -0.21
CA VAL A 224 -9.84 -0.53 0.44
C VAL A 224 -8.93 -1.70 0.82
N LEU A 225 -7.71 -1.71 0.29
CA LEU A 225 -6.70 -2.70 0.60
C LEU A 225 -5.48 -2.00 1.21
N PRO A 226 -5.30 -2.05 2.54
CA PRO A 226 -4.04 -1.67 3.15
C PRO A 226 -2.99 -2.74 2.84
N LEU A 227 -1.90 -2.35 2.19
CA LEU A 227 -0.74 -3.18 1.94
C LEU A 227 0.35 -2.83 2.96
N GLN A 228 0.72 -3.85 3.74
CA GLN A 228 1.85 -3.81 4.66
C GLN A 228 2.76 -4.99 4.32
N THR A 229 3.95 -4.71 3.80
CA THR A 229 4.92 -5.75 3.42
C THR A 229 6.28 -5.44 4.00
N PHE A 230 6.99 -6.48 4.44
CA PHE A 230 8.36 -6.37 4.94
C PHE A 230 9.32 -6.92 3.90
N VAL A 231 10.40 -6.18 3.66
CA VAL A 231 11.42 -6.52 2.69
C VAL A 231 12.77 -6.58 3.39
N SER A 232 13.39 -7.75 3.39
CA SER A 232 14.73 -7.96 3.96
C SER A 232 15.81 -7.75 2.89
N LEU A 233 16.74 -6.83 3.13
CA LEU A 233 17.78 -6.42 2.17
C LEU A 233 19.05 -7.26 2.31
N GLN A 234 19.67 -7.61 1.20
CA GLN A 234 20.77 -8.58 1.14
C GLN A 234 22.16 -7.95 0.98
N GLY A 235 22.27 -6.64 0.76
CA GLY A 235 23.56 -5.99 0.51
C GLY A 235 24.54 -6.22 1.67
N ALA A 236 25.73 -6.75 1.32
CA ALA A 236 26.81 -7.17 2.20
C ALA A 236 26.92 -6.30 3.45
N THR A 237 26.24 -6.70 4.51
CA THR A 237 26.34 -6.02 5.80
C THR A 237 27.55 -6.65 6.47
N PRO A 238 28.67 -5.93 6.64
CA PRO A 238 29.79 -6.48 7.39
C PRO A 238 29.26 -6.94 8.75
N SER A 239 29.55 -8.19 9.10
CA SER A 239 29.19 -8.71 10.41
C SER A 239 29.78 -7.79 11.47
N ILE A 240 29.03 -7.46 12.51
CA ILE A 240 29.58 -6.75 13.68
C ILE A 240 30.74 -7.51 14.36
N TYR A 241 30.91 -8.80 14.03
CA TYR A 241 32.00 -9.66 14.49
C TYR A 241 33.07 -9.89 13.42
N SER A 242 32.96 -9.30 12.22
CA SER A 242 34.02 -9.38 11.22
C SER A 242 35.17 -8.45 11.63
N PRO A 243 36.42 -8.91 11.63
CA PRO A 243 37.56 -8.05 11.94
C PRO A 243 37.66 -6.92 10.91
N VAL A 244 37.80 -5.68 11.38
CA VAL A 244 38.06 -4.51 10.55
C VAL A 244 39.37 -4.77 9.79
N LYS A 245 39.28 -5.08 8.50
CA LYS A 245 40.45 -4.97 7.62
C LYS A 245 40.73 -3.48 7.47
N ASN A 246 41.65 -2.98 8.28
CA ASN A 246 42.32 -1.73 8.00
C ASN A 246 43.07 -1.91 6.68
N GLU A 247 42.43 -1.62 5.55
CA GLU A 247 43.14 -1.42 4.29
C GLU A 247 44.00 -0.17 4.47
N LYS A 248 45.26 -0.44 4.79
CA LYS A 248 46.34 0.55 4.67
C LYS A 248 46.34 1.02 3.21
N PRO A 249 46.38 2.33 2.93
CA PRO A 249 46.58 2.78 1.56
C PRO A 249 47.93 2.22 1.11
N THR A 250 47.92 1.40 0.06
CA THR A 250 49.13 1.07 -0.69
C THR A 250 49.64 2.35 -1.36
N ASP A 251 50.88 2.70 -1.04
CA ASP A 251 51.67 3.76 -1.66
C ASP A 251 51.75 3.64 -3.19
#